data_AF-L8GR78-F1
#
_entry.id   AF-L8GR78-F1
#
_cell.length_a   1.000
_cell.length_b   1.000
_cell.length_c   1.000
_cell.angle_alpha   90.00
_cell.angle_beta   90.00
_cell.angle_gamma   90.00
#
_symmetry.space_group_name_H-M   'P 1'
#
loop_
_entity.id
_entity.type
_entity.pdbx_description
1 polymer ?
#
loop_
_entity_poly.entity_id
_entity_poly.type
_entity_poly.pdbx_seq_one_letter_code
_entity_poly.pdbx_strand_id
1 'polypeptide(L)'
;MQRNEGTKSVVHHHHHHHHGRRRRRPRRHFAPPGVAPVAPTTPTGPYIRIVEAKYGVGKHWEDVTDQLQQLVLSQGGLQLHAFGQFRSMNALFGNPGNGPERKRLEFSYEVEGEEQYTAVAEDRKLHLAMGSQYQLLQQREGIFDAAVPQEAGHFNIVFFECSYGKDKHSDVTTQLQDLSAKKGGKSIDAFGYWFTPNGCMNKAFGDPDPGQDKELAVNYYWQTPVMSCSASEDQQVSLSYEAFRGLLESQ
;
A
#
# COMPACT_ATOMS: atom_id res chain seq x y z
N MET A 1 50.92 61.97 4.31
CA MET A 1 51.10 62.12 5.77
C MET A 1 50.46 60.91 6.45
N GLN A 2 51.25 60.13 7.22
CA GLN A 2 50.80 59.23 8.31
C GLN A 2 49.87 58.05 7.92
N ARG A 3 50.06 56.78 8.28
CA ARG A 3 50.69 56.15 9.46
C ARG A 3 51.10 54.69 9.16
N ASN A 4 52.11 54.27 9.92
CA ASN A 4 52.55 52.89 10.19
C ASN A 4 51.47 52.05 10.91
N GLU A 5 51.68 50.73 10.88
CA GLU A 5 51.63 49.74 11.99
C GLU A 5 51.06 48.41 11.47
N GLY A 6 51.57 47.22 11.76
CA GLY A 6 52.65 46.80 12.64
C GLY A 6 52.69 45.27 12.62
N THR A 7 53.86 44.70 12.31
CA THR A 7 54.15 43.27 12.34
C THR A 7 54.31 42.81 13.78
N LYS A 8 53.54 41.81 14.22
CA LYS A 8 53.79 41.08 15.48
C LYS A 8 54.08 39.62 15.18
N SER A 9 55.34 39.27 15.33
CA SER A 9 55.84 37.90 15.48
C SER A 9 55.70 37.51 16.96
N VAL A 10 55.09 36.37 17.26
CA VAL A 10 55.06 35.80 18.61
C VAL A 10 55.59 34.37 18.56
N VAL A 11 56.73 34.21 19.24
CA VAL A 11 57.47 32.98 19.48
C VAL A 11 56.66 32.07 20.40
N HIS A 12 56.37 30.84 19.95
CA HIS A 12 55.76 29.81 20.79
C HIS A 12 56.82 29.11 21.65
N HIS A 13 56.62 29.16 22.97
CA HIS A 13 57.38 28.41 23.96
C HIS A 13 57.11 26.91 23.88
N HIS A 14 58.19 26.13 23.81
CA HIS A 14 58.20 24.68 24.02
C HIS A 14 58.00 24.38 25.52
N HIS A 15 57.00 23.54 25.83
CA HIS A 15 56.88 22.88 27.13
C HIS A 15 56.90 21.36 26.94
N HIS A 16 57.97 20.75 27.44
CA HIS A 16 58.11 19.31 27.62
C HIS A 16 57.18 18.84 28.74
N HIS A 17 56.26 17.93 28.42
CA HIS A 17 55.55 17.15 29.44
C HIS A 17 55.83 15.65 29.31
N HIS A 18 56.18 15.10 30.46
CA HIS A 18 56.60 13.74 30.73
C HIS A 18 55.51 12.69 30.47
N HIS A 19 55.99 11.52 30.04
CA HIS A 19 55.24 10.29 29.82
C HIS A 19 54.49 9.76 31.05
N GLY A 20 53.17 9.60 30.91
CA GLY A 20 52.34 8.73 31.74
C GLY A 20 51.69 7.64 30.89
N ARG A 21 52.33 6.47 30.73
CA ARG A 21 51.75 5.30 30.06
C ARG A 21 50.61 4.71 30.91
N ARG A 22 49.38 5.20 30.69
CA ARG A 22 48.16 4.51 31.16
C ARG A 22 47.92 3.27 30.31
N ARG A 23 48.12 2.09 30.90
CA ARG A 23 47.69 0.80 30.35
C ARG A 23 46.15 0.81 30.18
N ARG A 24 45.68 1.08 28.96
CA ARG A 24 44.28 0.87 28.59
C ARG A 24 44.03 -0.64 28.53
N ARG A 25 43.24 -1.15 29.48
CA ARG A 25 42.64 -2.49 29.37
C ARG A 25 41.80 -2.55 28.09
N PRO A 26 41.79 -3.67 27.35
CA PRO A 26 40.92 -3.83 26.21
C PRO A 26 39.47 -3.71 26.68
N ARG A 27 38.74 -2.70 26.17
CA ARG A 27 37.29 -2.66 26.26
C ARG A 27 36.78 -3.90 25.54
N ARG A 28 36.27 -4.88 26.30
CA ARG A 28 35.41 -5.91 25.74
C ARG A 28 34.23 -5.19 25.09
N HIS A 29 34.22 -5.13 23.76
CA HIS A 29 33.02 -4.82 23.03
C HIS A 29 32.03 -5.93 23.35
N PHE A 30 31.12 -5.65 24.30
CA PHE A 30 29.88 -6.39 24.37
C PHE A 30 29.17 -6.11 23.05
N ALA A 31 29.06 -7.13 22.21
CA ALA A 31 28.13 -7.10 21.10
C ALA A 31 26.75 -6.74 21.69
N PRO A 32 26.01 -5.79 21.11
CA PRO A 32 24.62 -5.58 21.51
C PRO A 32 23.88 -6.92 21.43
N PRO A 33 23.01 -7.24 22.40
CA PRO A 33 22.22 -8.47 22.35
C PRO A 33 21.53 -8.54 21.00
N GLY A 34 21.72 -9.65 20.29
CA GLY A 34 21.05 -9.90 19.02
C GLY A 34 19.56 -9.78 19.24
N VAL A 35 18.96 -8.75 18.65
CA VAL A 35 17.51 -8.61 18.62
C VAL A 35 17.02 -9.81 17.82
N ALA A 36 16.34 -10.74 18.49
CA ALA A 36 15.70 -11.85 17.80
C ALA A 36 14.77 -11.27 16.72
N PRO A 37 14.71 -11.86 15.52
CA PRO A 37 13.79 -11.41 14.49
C PRO A 37 12.37 -11.47 15.07
N VAL A 38 11.77 -10.30 15.26
CA VAL A 38 10.36 -10.20 15.63
C VAL A 38 9.60 -10.80 14.45
N ALA A 39 8.84 -11.87 14.70
CA ALA A 39 7.99 -12.46 13.68
C ALA A 39 7.12 -11.33 13.11
N PRO A 40 7.03 -11.17 11.77
CA PRO A 40 6.20 -10.12 11.19
C PRO A 40 4.78 -10.36 11.69
N THR A 41 4.28 -9.45 12.52
CA THR A 41 2.87 -9.42 12.86
C THR A 41 2.14 -9.07 11.57
N THR A 42 1.40 -10.03 11.03
CA THR A 42 0.48 -9.75 9.93
C THR A 42 -0.38 -8.57 10.35
N PRO A 43 -0.34 -7.44 9.63
CA PRO A 43 -1.20 -6.32 9.96
C PRO A 43 -2.65 -6.78 9.95
N THR A 44 -3.39 -6.44 11.00
CA THR A 44 -4.85 -6.50 11.01
C THR A 44 -5.35 -5.28 10.25
N GLY A 45 -6.12 -5.49 9.19
CA GLY A 45 -6.61 -4.42 8.33
C GLY A 45 -5.95 -4.35 6.94
N PRO A 46 -6.50 -3.50 6.06
CA PRO A 46 -5.95 -3.28 4.73
C PRO A 46 -4.60 -2.55 4.78
N TYR A 47 -3.69 -2.92 3.90
CA TYR A 47 -2.36 -2.31 3.84
C TYR A 47 -1.76 -2.42 2.43
N ILE A 48 -0.77 -1.57 2.17
CA ILE A 48 0.13 -1.71 1.03
C ILE A 48 1.10 -2.85 1.33
N ARG A 49 0.97 -3.95 0.59
CA ARG A 49 1.89 -5.07 0.62
C ARG A 49 3.02 -4.84 -0.38
N ILE A 50 4.25 -4.72 0.12
CA ILE A 50 5.45 -4.72 -0.72
C ILE A 50 5.71 -6.15 -1.16
N VAL A 51 5.65 -6.38 -2.47
CA VAL A 51 5.84 -7.70 -3.07
C VAL A 51 7.34 -7.99 -3.22
N GLU A 52 8.09 -6.99 -3.68
CA GLU A 52 9.54 -7.06 -3.85
C GLU A 52 10.09 -5.63 -3.81
N ALA A 53 11.23 -5.40 -3.15
CA ALA A 53 11.94 -4.13 -3.24
C ALA A 53 13.46 -4.32 -3.28
N LYS A 54 14.11 -3.54 -4.15
CA LYS A 54 15.56 -3.54 -4.35
C LYS A 54 16.09 -2.11 -4.37
N TYR A 55 17.21 -1.89 -3.70
CA TYR A 55 17.90 -0.61 -3.70
C TYR A 55 19.35 -0.80 -4.12
N GLY A 56 19.81 0.00 -5.07
CA GLY A 56 21.15 -0.20 -5.60
C GLY A 56 21.47 0.51 -6.90
N VAL A 57 22.62 0.13 -7.46
CA VAL A 57 23.10 0.62 -8.75
C VAL A 57 24.02 -0.41 -9.41
N GLY A 58 23.95 -0.53 -10.73
CA GLY A 58 24.78 -1.45 -11.50
C GLY A 58 24.63 -2.91 -11.04
N LYS A 59 25.72 -3.46 -10.50
CA LYS A 59 25.78 -4.84 -9.96
C LYS A 59 25.60 -4.92 -8.44
N HIS A 60 25.39 -3.79 -7.77
CA HIS A 60 25.27 -3.69 -6.33
C HIS A 60 23.82 -3.41 -5.95
N TRP A 61 23.03 -4.46 -5.79
CA TRP A 61 21.64 -4.41 -5.37
C TRP A 61 21.46 -5.10 -4.03
N GLU A 62 20.75 -4.45 -3.13
CA GLU A 62 20.33 -5.01 -1.85
C GLU A 62 18.81 -5.19 -1.85
N ASP A 63 18.36 -6.32 -1.32
CA ASP A 63 16.95 -6.56 -1.04
C ASP A 63 16.55 -5.71 0.18
N VAL A 64 15.55 -4.87 -0.03
CA VAL A 64 15.03 -3.94 0.99
C VAL A 64 13.53 -4.13 1.23
N THR A 65 12.99 -5.30 0.83
CA THR A 65 11.57 -5.63 0.89
C THR A 65 11.02 -5.45 2.30
N ASP A 66 11.67 -6.06 3.29
CA ASP A 66 11.22 -5.99 4.69
C ASP A 66 11.35 -4.57 5.25
N GLN A 67 12.44 -3.86 4.96
CA GLN A 67 12.66 -2.49 5.43
C GLN A 67 11.60 -1.53 4.87
N LEU A 68 11.25 -1.68 3.59
CA LEU A 68 10.21 -0.89 2.96
C LEU A 68 8.82 -1.24 3.48
N GLN A 69 8.53 -2.53 3.67
CA GLN A 69 7.27 -2.98 4.27
C GLN A 69 7.09 -2.43 5.69
N GLN A 70 8.13 -2.48 6.52
CA GLN A 70 8.08 -1.92 7.88
C GLN A 70 7.88 -0.40 7.87
N LEU A 71 8.47 0.31 6.91
CA LEU A 71 8.25 1.74 6.75
C LEU A 71 6.78 2.05 6.42
N VAL A 72 6.16 1.31 5.51
CA VAL A 72 4.72 1.41 5.19
C VAL A 72 3.86 1.18 6.44
N LEU A 73 4.13 0.11 7.18
CA LEU A 73 3.37 -0.23 8.39
C LEU A 73 3.52 0.85 9.46
N SER A 74 4.71 1.43 9.61
CA SER A 74 4.95 2.54 10.55
C SER A 74 4.20 3.83 10.19
N GLN A 75 3.71 3.95 8.96
CA GLN A 75 2.93 5.08 8.45
C GLN A 75 1.41 4.79 8.39
N GLY A 76 0.95 3.74 9.07
CA GLY A 76 -0.47 3.39 9.14
C GLY A 76 -0.93 2.40 8.06
N GLY A 77 0.00 1.81 7.30
CA GLY A 77 -0.26 0.69 6.39
C GLY A 77 -0.74 1.10 4.99
N LEU A 78 -1.50 2.19 4.85
CA LEU A 78 -2.05 2.63 3.56
C LEU A 78 -1.30 3.82 2.94
N GLN A 79 -0.14 4.16 3.48
CA GLN A 79 0.69 5.27 2.99
C GLN A 79 2.16 4.89 2.92
N LEU A 80 2.81 5.42 1.90
CA LEU A 80 4.26 5.50 1.79
C LEU A 80 4.61 6.91 1.36
N HIS A 81 4.91 7.78 2.32
CA HIS A 81 5.42 9.12 2.09
C HIS A 81 6.83 9.21 2.65
N ALA A 82 7.82 8.96 1.80
CA ALA A 82 9.20 8.82 2.23
C ALA A 82 10.20 9.39 1.21
N PHE A 83 11.43 9.52 1.69
CA PHE A 83 12.59 9.99 0.94
C PHE A 83 12.53 11.47 0.49
N GLY A 84 13.61 11.93 -0.16
CA GLY A 84 13.77 13.32 -0.56
C GLY A 84 14.45 14.17 0.51
N GLN A 85 13.95 15.38 0.75
CA GLN A 85 14.65 16.43 1.52
C GLN A 85 14.95 16.05 2.98
N PHE A 86 14.10 15.23 3.61
CA PHE A 86 14.15 14.98 5.06
C PHE A 86 14.57 13.57 5.46
N ARG A 87 14.59 12.62 4.51
CA ARG A 87 15.06 11.26 4.74
C ARG A 87 15.82 10.79 3.50
N SER A 88 17.05 10.33 3.68
CA SER A 88 17.82 9.73 2.58
C SER A 88 17.52 8.23 2.51
N MET A 89 17.44 7.68 1.30
CA MET A 89 17.36 6.23 1.09
C MET A 89 18.56 5.50 1.73
N ASN A 90 19.77 6.08 1.65
CA ASN A 90 20.96 5.49 2.27
C ASN A 90 20.86 5.37 3.79
N ALA A 91 20.15 6.31 4.43
CA ALA A 91 19.98 6.28 5.88
C ALA A 91 19.06 5.13 6.31
N LEU A 92 18.14 4.70 5.44
CA LEU A 92 17.19 3.63 5.71
C LEU A 92 17.70 2.26 5.24
N PHE A 93 18.31 2.21 4.06
CA PHE A 93 18.67 0.97 3.37
C PHE A 93 20.15 0.63 3.44
N GLY A 94 21.00 1.54 3.89
CA GLY A 94 22.45 1.41 3.76
C GLY A 94 22.95 1.97 2.43
N ASN A 95 24.25 1.81 2.15
CA ASN A 95 24.93 2.46 1.02
C ASN A 95 25.46 1.41 0.01
N PRO A 96 24.59 0.77 -0.81
CA PRO A 96 25.00 -0.28 -1.74
C PRO A 96 25.84 0.27 -2.89
N GLY A 97 27.14 -0.02 -2.89
CA GLY A 97 28.11 0.54 -3.83
C GLY A 97 28.74 1.84 -3.31
N ASN A 98 30.08 1.85 -3.22
CA ASN A 98 30.87 2.96 -2.68
C ASN A 98 31.21 4.05 -3.73
N GLY A 99 30.51 4.05 -4.86
CA GLY A 99 30.77 4.94 -5.99
C GLY A 99 29.90 6.21 -5.98
N PRO A 100 30.23 7.20 -6.82
CA PRO A 100 29.42 8.41 -7.01
C PRO A 100 28.14 8.17 -7.85
N GLU A 101 27.87 6.91 -8.22
CA GLU A 101 26.72 6.56 -9.05
C GLU A 101 25.43 6.71 -8.24
N ARG A 102 24.40 7.31 -8.85
CA ARG A 102 23.10 7.48 -8.22
C ARG A 102 22.40 6.15 -8.06
N LYS A 103 22.01 5.83 -6.84
CA LYS A 103 21.23 4.62 -6.56
C LYS A 103 19.78 4.84 -6.95
N ARG A 104 19.06 3.74 -7.12
CA ARG A 104 17.62 3.75 -7.36
C ARG A 104 16.94 2.70 -6.51
N LEU A 105 15.74 3.05 -6.06
CA LEU A 105 14.80 2.13 -5.44
C LEU A 105 13.87 1.62 -6.54
N GLU A 106 13.76 0.31 -6.67
CA GLU A 106 12.76 -0.36 -7.49
C GLU A 106 11.92 -1.23 -6.57
N PHE A 107 10.60 -1.10 -6.63
CA PHE A 107 9.73 -1.96 -5.86
C PHE A 107 8.42 -2.24 -6.56
N SER A 108 7.83 -3.38 -6.23
CA SER A 108 6.48 -3.75 -6.60
C SER A 108 5.61 -3.85 -5.36
N TYR A 109 4.35 -3.46 -5.50
CA TYR A 109 3.41 -3.42 -4.39
C TYR A 109 1.99 -3.69 -4.85
N GLU A 110 1.14 -4.06 -3.91
CA GLU A 110 -0.31 -4.13 -4.11
C GLU A 110 -1.03 -3.64 -2.84
N VAL A 111 -2.31 -3.33 -2.98
CA VAL A 111 -3.20 -3.03 -1.85
C VAL A 111 -4.30 -4.07 -1.84
N GLU A 112 -4.51 -4.69 -0.69
CA GLU A 112 -5.57 -5.66 -0.45
C GLU A 112 -6.50 -5.12 0.63
N GLY A 113 -7.79 -5.07 0.30
CA GLY A 113 -8.87 -4.78 1.24
C GLY A 113 -9.27 -6.02 2.02
N GLU A 114 -10.06 -5.81 3.07
CA GLU A 114 -10.76 -6.86 3.79
C GLU A 114 -11.97 -7.35 3.01
N GLU A 115 -12.47 -8.52 3.43
CA GLU A 115 -13.69 -9.12 2.97
C GLU A 115 -14.91 -8.20 3.19
N GLN A 116 -15.76 -8.11 2.18
CA GLN A 116 -16.96 -7.32 2.12
C GLN A 116 -18.15 -8.20 1.74
N TYR A 117 -19.33 -7.84 2.23
CA TYR A 117 -20.57 -8.54 1.91
C TYR A 117 -21.61 -7.54 1.39
N THR A 118 -22.33 -7.95 0.34
CA THR A 118 -23.56 -7.28 -0.05
C THR A 118 -24.61 -8.28 -0.52
N ALA A 119 -25.87 -7.93 -0.32
CA ALA A 119 -27.00 -8.71 -0.77
C ALA A 119 -27.94 -7.83 -1.58
N VAL A 120 -28.38 -8.33 -2.73
CA VAL A 120 -29.35 -7.65 -3.58
C VAL A 120 -30.50 -8.58 -3.91
N ALA A 121 -31.73 -8.13 -3.66
CA ALA A 121 -32.92 -8.87 -4.06
C ALA A 121 -32.93 -9.11 -5.58
N GLU A 122 -33.61 -10.18 -6.00
CA GLU A 122 -33.79 -10.53 -7.40
C GLU A 122 -34.24 -9.32 -8.23
N ASP A 123 -33.65 -9.18 -9.42
CA ASP A 123 -33.87 -8.07 -10.37
C ASP A 123 -33.52 -6.67 -9.88
N ARG A 124 -32.91 -6.51 -8.70
CA ARG A 124 -32.28 -5.26 -8.31
C ARG A 124 -30.93 -5.10 -9.01
N LYS A 125 -30.58 -3.85 -9.29
CA LYS A 125 -29.30 -3.50 -9.88
C LYS A 125 -28.17 -3.80 -8.88
N LEU A 126 -27.19 -4.60 -9.30
CA LEU A 126 -25.92 -4.73 -8.60
C LEU A 126 -24.96 -3.68 -9.17
N HIS A 127 -24.51 -2.76 -8.32
CA HIS A 127 -23.56 -1.72 -8.70
C HIS A 127 -22.40 -1.67 -7.71
N LEU A 128 -21.28 -2.29 -8.07
CA LEU A 128 -20.04 -2.24 -7.29
C LEU A 128 -18.94 -1.64 -8.15
N ALA A 129 -18.49 -0.45 -7.78
CA ALA A 129 -17.35 0.24 -8.36
C ALA A 129 -16.70 1.09 -7.26
N MET A 130 -15.38 1.02 -7.11
CA MET A 130 -14.66 1.71 -6.03
C MET A 130 -15.03 3.20 -5.96
N GLY A 131 -15.04 3.90 -7.10
CA GLY A 131 -15.40 5.32 -7.15
C GLY A 131 -16.84 5.61 -6.72
N SER A 132 -17.79 4.74 -7.05
CA SER A 132 -19.18 4.91 -6.62
C SER A 132 -19.37 4.61 -5.13
N GLN A 133 -18.68 3.59 -4.61
CA GLN A 133 -18.70 3.27 -3.19
C GLN A 133 -18.06 4.40 -2.35
N TYR A 134 -16.98 5.01 -2.87
CA TYR A 134 -16.38 6.21 -2.28
C TYR A 134 -17.36 7.38 -2.20
N GLN A 135 -18.07 7.69 -3.31
CA GLN A 135 -19.08 8.75 -3.29
C GLN A 135 -20.21 8.49 -2.29
N LEU A 136 -20.67 7.24 -2.18
CA LEU A 136 -21.69 6.86 -1.19
C LEU A 136 -21.18 7.02 0.24
N LEU A 137 -19.93 6.64 0.52
CA LEU A 137 -19.30 6.84 1.82
C LEU A 137 -19.21 8.33 2.17
N GLN A 138 -18.73 9.16 1.24
CA GLN A 138 -18.63 10.61 1.44
C GLN A 138 -20.00 11.25 1.71
N GLN A 139 -21.03 10.84 0.97
CA GLN A 139 -22.40 11.32 1.21
C GLN A 139 -22.93 10.94 2.60
N ARG A 140 -22.63 9.73 3.10
CA ARG A 140 -22.98 9.31 4.47
C ARG A 140 -22.27 10.14 5.52
N GLU A 141 -21.05 10.59 5.25
CA GLU A 141 -20.28 11.49 6.10
C GLU A 141 -20.68 12.97 5.95
N GLY A 142 -21.69 13.28 5.11
CA GLY A 142 -22.16 14.63 4.86
C GLY A 142 -21.24 15.46 3.97
N ILE A 143 -20.29 14.82 3.28
CA ILE A 143 -19.39 15.44 2.31
C ILE A 143 -20.00 15.27 0.92
N PHE A 144 -20.58 16.35 0.41
CA PHE A 144 -21.13 16.42 -0.93
C PHE A 144 -20.07 16.88 -1.93
N ASP A 145 -20.14 16.39 -3.17
CA ASP A 145 -19.24 16.75 -4.29
C ASP A 145 -17.74 16.45 -4.09
N ALA A 146 -17.38 15.53 -3.20
CA ALA A 146 -16.02 15.05 -3.09
C ALA A 146 -15.55 14.43 -4.42
N ALA A 147 -14.45 14.95 -4.97
CA ALA A 147 -13.80 14.35 -6.13
C ALA A 147 -13.32 12.94 -5.77
N VAL A 148 -13.60 11.97 -6.65
CA VAL A 148 -13.09 10.60 -6.49
C VAL A 148 -11.58 10.63 -6.73
N PRO A 149 -10.74 10.16 -5.77
CA PRO A 149 -9.30 10.09 -5.99
C PRO A 149 -8.97 9.19 -7.19
N GLN A 150 -7.94 9.56 -7.95
CA GLN A 150 -7.56 8.84 -9.17
C GLN A 150 -7.21 7.37 -8.88
N GLU A 151 -6.66 7.11 -7.71
CA GLU A 151 -6.29 5.79 -7.19
C GLU A 151 -7.47 4.82 -7.11
N ALA A 152 -8.71 5.30 -7.10
CA ALA A 152 -9.90 4.44 -7.22
C ALA A 152 -9.85 3.57 -8.49
N GLY A 153 -9.24 4.08 -9.57
CA GLY A 153 -9.05 3.33 -10.82
C GLY A 153 -8.03 2.19 -10.72
N HIS A 154 -7.22 2.14 -9.66
CA HIS A 154 -6.23 1.09 -9.47
C HIS A 154 -6.86 -0.22 -9.01
N PHE A 155 -8.00 -0.18 -8.32
CA PHE A 155 -8.63 -1.35 -7.73
C PHE A 155 -9.42 -2.18 -8.73
N ASN A 156 -9.32 -3.50 -8.56
CA ASN A 156 -10.20 -4.51 -9.10
C ASN A 156 -11.10 -5.02 -7.98
N ILE A 157 -12.29 -5.51 -8.35
CA ILE A 157 -13.13 -6.30 -7.45
C ILE A 157 -12.77 -7.77 -7.61
N VAL A 158 -12.58 -8.46 -6.50
CA VAL A 158 -12.38 -9.91 -6.47
C VAL A 158 -13.56 -10.54 -5.76
N PHE A 159 -14.32 -11.36 -6.48
CA PHE A 159 -15.46 -12.09 -5.93
C PHE A 159 -15.03 -13.47 -5.42
N PHE A 160 -15.61 -13.86 -4.30
CA PHE A 160 -15.50 -15.20 -3.73
C PHE A 160 -16.84 -15.57 -3.08
N GLU A 161 -17.16 -16.87 -2.98
CA GLU A 161 -18.34 -17.37 -2.26
C GLU A 161 -19.66 -16.61 -2.54
N CYS A 162 -19.94 -16.33 -3.81
CA CYS A 162 -21.18 -15.65 -4.21
C CYS A 162 -22.28 -16.68 -4.45
N SER A 163 -23.49 -16.39 -3.98
CA SER A 163 -24.63 -17.29 -4.14
C SER A 163 -25.89 -16.58 -4.61
N TYR A 164 -26.73 -17.32 -5.34
CA TYR A 164 -28.03 -16.85 -5.80
C TYR A 164 -29.09 -17.88 -5.45
N GLY A 165 -30.15 -17.47 -4.76
CA GLY A 165 -31.20 -18.39 -4.31
C GLY A 165 -31.98 -17.87 -3.11
N LYS A 166 -32.81 -18.75 -2.53
CA LYS A 166 -33.50 -18.49 -1.25
C LYS A 166 -33.36 -19.67 -0.30
N ASP A 167 -33.80 -20.85 -0.75
CA ASP A 167 -33.70 -22.11 0.00
C ASP A 167 -32.65 -23.02 -0.65
N LYS A 168 -32.55 -22.99 -1.98
CA LYS A 168 -31.50 -23.60 -2.77
C LYS A 168 -30.62 -22.51 -3.36
N HIS A 169 -29.32 -22.61 -3.09
CA HIS A 169 -28.35 -21.66 -3.59
C HIS A 169 -27.56 -22.25 -4.75
N SER A 170 -27.49 -21.51 -5.85
CA SER A 170 -26.51 -21.69 -6.91
C SER A 170 -25.25 -20.89 -6.56
N ASP A 171 -24.08 -21.51 -6.69
CA ASP A 171 -22.82 -20.76 -6.73
C ASP A 171 -22.74 -19.97 -8.05
N VAL A 172 -22.59 -18.66 -7.93
CA VAL A 172 -22.54 -17.72 -9.06
C VAL A 172 -21.22 -16.94 -9.13
N THR A 173 -20.22 -17.37 -8.37
CA THR A 173 -18.93 -16.68 -8.23
C THR A 173 -18.26 -16.48 -9.59
N THR A 174 -18.12 -17.55 -10.39
CA THR A 174 -17.47 -17.48 -11.70
C THR A 174 -18.23 -16.58 -12.67
N GLN A 175 -19.56 -16.59 -12.63
CA GLN A 175 -20.40 -15.76 -13.49
C GLN A 175 -20.22 -14.28 -13.16
N LEU A 176 -20.11 -13.92 -11.88
CA LEU A 176 -19.81 -12.55 -11.46
C LEU A 176 -18.39 -12.12 -11.83
N GLN A 177 -17.41 -13.03 -11.67
CA GLN A 177 -16.03 -12.81 -12.12
C GLN A 177 -15.98 -12.53 -13.63
N ASP A 178 -16.69 -13.32 -14.45
CA ASP A 178 -16.78 -13.13 -15.91
C ASP A 178 -17.46 -11.80 -16.28
N LEU A 179 -18.53 -11.43 -15.57
CA LEU A 179 -19.22 -10.15 -15.78
C LEU A 179 -18.31 -8.96 -15.48
N SER A 180 -17.54 -9.03 -14.39
CA SER A 180 -16.58 -7.97 -14.05
C SER A 180 -15.36 -7.98 -14.97
N ALA A 181 -14.87 -9.14 -15.39
CA ALA A 181 -13.77 -9.26 -16.35
C ALA A 181 -14.09 -8.56 -17.70
N LYS A 182 -15.36 -8.60 -18.15
CA LYS A 182 -15.82 -7.84 -19.32
C LYS A 182 -15.72 -6.31 -19.15
N LYS A 183 -15.54 -5.84 -17.92
CA LYS A 183 -15.28 -4.44 -17.53
C LYS A 183 -13.85 -4.24 -17.01
N GLY A 184 -12.94 -5.16 -17.31
CA GLY A 184 -11.54 -5.11 -16.89
C GLY A 184 -11.32 -5.39 -15.40
N GLY A 185 -12.29 -6.01 -14.72
CA GLY A 185 -12.23 -6.33 -13.30
C GLY A 185 -12.48 -5.13 -12.38
N LYS A 186 -12.74 -3.93 -12.91
CA LYS A 186 -12.83 -2.67 -12.14
C LYS A 186 -14.17 -2.45 -11.46
N SER A 187 -15.21 -3.03 -12.03
CA SER A 187 -16.57 -2.84 -11.55
C SER A 187 -17.49 -3.96 -11.99
N ILE A 188 -18.68 -3.97 -11.39
CA ILE A 188 -19.87 -4.59 -11.93
C ILE A 188 -20.99 -3.57 -11.91
N ASP A 189 -21.62 -3.38 -13.06
CA ASP A 189 -22.85 -2.63 -13.24
C ASP A 189 -23.75 -3.56 -14.06
N ALA A 190 -24.56 -4.34 -13.35
CA ALA A 190 -25.34 -5.42 -13.93
C ALA A 190 -26.71 -5.52 -13.26
N PHE A 191 -27.62 -6.20 -13.96
CA PHE A 191 -29.00 -6.41 -13.54
C PHE A 191 -29.77 -5.10 -13.38
N GLY A 192 -31.00 -5.21 -12.90
CA GLY A 192 -31.91 -4.07 -12.87
C GLY A 192 -32.62 -3.87 -14.20
N TYR A 193 -33.90 -3.59 -14.11
CA TYR A 193 -34.73 -3.24 -15.25
C TYR A 193 -35.18 -1.79 -15.15
N TRP A 194 -35.29 -1.13 -16.30
CA TRP A 194 -35.97 0.16 -16.40
C TRP A 194 -37.44 0.00 -16.85
N PHE A 195 -37.79 -1.06 -17.61
CA PHE A 195 -39.14 -1.18 -18.20
C PHE A 195 -39.81 -2.57 -18.22
N THR A 196 -39.14 -3.67 -17.85
CA THR A 196 -39.78 -5.02 -17.82
C THR A 196 -39.30 -5.83 -16.63
N PRO A 197 -40.14 -6.15 -15.64
CA PRO A 197 -39.70 -6.95 -14.50
C PRO A 197 -39.49 -8.41 -14.90
N ASN A 198 -38.64 -9.11 -14.15
CA ASN A 198 -38.54 -10.57 -14.03
C ASN A 198 -37.44 -11.26 -14.85
N GLY A 199 -36.37 -11.65 -14.16
CA GLY A 199 -35.50 -12.77 -14.53
C GLY A 199 -34.19 -12.41 -15.20
N CYS A 200 -33.66 -11.20 -15.04
CA CYS A 200 -32.33 -10.87 -15.60
C CYS A 200 -31.25 -11.69 -14.88
N MET A 201 -31.40 -11.88 -13.57
CA MET A 201 -30.56 -12.76 -12.77
C MET A 201 -30.82 -14.24 -13.12
N ASN A 202 -32.08 -14.67 -13.30
CA ASN A 202 -32.38 -16.05 -13.72
C ASN A 202 -31.78 -16.40 -15.09
N LYS A 203 -31.71 -15.44 -16.01
CA LYS A 203 -31.03 -15.62 -17.30
C LYS A 203 -29.51 -15.74 -17.15
N ALA A 204 -28.93 -15.04 -16.17
CA ALA A 204 -27.49 -15.06 -15.93
C ALA A 204 -27.04 -16.29 -15.11
N PHE A 205 -27.86 -16.74 -14.16
CA PHE A 205 -27.48 -17.70 -13.12
C PHE A 205 -28.29 -18.99 -13.13
N GLY A 206 -29.36 -19.06 -13.92
CA GLY A 206 -30.40 -20.09 -13.78
C GLY A 206 -31.42 -19.73 -12.69
N ASP A 207 -32.46 -20.55 -12.56
CA ASP A 207 -33.52 -20.38 -11.56
C ASP A 207 -33.46 -21.52 -10.53
N PRO A 208 -32.69 -21.36 -9.44
CA PRO A 208 -32.50 -22.43 -8.45
C PRO A 208 -33.76 -22.72 -7.62
N ASP A 209 -34.61 -21.71 -7.43
CA ASP A 209 -35.86 -21.79 -6.67
C ASP A 209 -37.03 -21.19 -7.47
N PRO A 210 -37.60 -21.94 -8.44
CA PRO A 210 -38.68 -21.44 -9.27
C PRO A 210 -39.91 -21.02 -8.46
N GLY A 211 -40.41 -19.82 -8.76
CA GLY A 211 -41.58 -19.24 -8.09
C GLY A 211 -41.28 -18.61 -6.71
N GLN A 212 -40.02 -18.53 -6.31
CA GLN A 212 -39.58 -17.78 -5.13
C GLN A 212 -38.81 -16.51 -5.56
N ASP A 213 -38.99 -15.44 -4.78
CA ASP A 213 -38.11 -14.28 -4.82
C ASP A 213 -36.75 -14.67 -4.25
N LYS A 214 -35.71 -14.59 -5.09
CA LYS A 214 -34.34 -14.96 -4.72
C LYS A 214 -33.53 -13.75 -4.29
N GLU A 215 -32.38 -14.00 -3.70
CA GLU A 215 -31.39 -13.00 -3.36
C GLU A 215 -30.04 -13.37 -3.97
N LEU A 216 -29.31 -12.36 -4.44
CA LEU A 216 -27.91 -12.48 -4.81
C LEU A 216 -27.05 -12.00 -3.64
N ALA A 217 -26.40 -12.94 -2.97
CA ALA A 217 -25.41 -12.69 -1.93
C ALA A 217 -24.00 -12.68 -2.56
N VAL A 218 -23.23 -11.64 -2.28
CA VAL A 218 -21.94 -11.37 -2.91
C VAL A 218 -20.90 -11.11 -1.84
N ASN A 219 -19.93 -12.02 -1.70
CA ASN A 219 -18.71 -11.75 -0.95
C ASN A 219 -17.61 -11.28 -1.93
N TYR A 220 -16.90 -10.23 -1.55
CA TYR A 220 -15.86 -9.65 -2.39
C TYR A 220 -14.82 -8.88 -1.57
N TYR A 221 -13.68 -8.59 -2.17
CA TYR A 221 -12.73 -7.61 -1.62
C TYR A 221 -12.16 -6.75 -2.75
N TRP A 222 -11.58 -5.61 -2.39
CA TRP A 222 -10.91 -4.72 -3.33
C TRP A 222 -9.42 -5.02 -3.37
N GLN A 223 -8.85 -5.16 -4.55
CA GLN A 223 -7.43 -5.42 -4.71
C GLN A 223 -6.84 -4.64 -5.88
N THR A 224 -5.67 -4.03 -5.72
CA THR A 224 -4.93 -3.54 -6.90
C THR A 224 -4.19 -4.68 -7.58
N PRO A 225 -3.94 -4.64 -8.90
CA PRO A 225 -2.89 -5.47 -9.46
C PRO A 225 -1.55 -5.14 -8.80
N VAL A 226 -0.56 -6.03 -8.95
CA VAL A 226 0.82 -5.70 -8.59
C VAL A 226 1.29 -4.53 -9.46
N MET A 227 1.60 -3.41 -8.82
CA MET A 227 2.08 -2.18 -9.44
C MET A 227 3.57 -2.02 -9.17
N SER A 228 4.29 -1.41 -10.12
CA SER A 228 5.72 -1.16 -10.00
C SER A 228 6.01 0.32 -9.84
N CYS A 229 7.00 0.64 -9.01
CA CYS A 229 7.51 1.98 -8.80
C CYS A 229 9.03 1.99 -8.91
N SER A 230 9.57 3.07 -9.46
CA SER A 230 11.00 3.34 -9.50
C SER A 230 11.25 4.78 -9.08
N ALA A 231 12.20 4.97 -8.18
CA ALA A 231 12.58 6.28 -7.67
C ALA A 231 14.10 6.40 -7.61
N SER A 232 14.63 7.54 -8.06
CA SER A 232 16.03 7.87 -7.81
C SER A 232 16.27 8.13 -6.32
N GLU A 233 17.51 7.98 -5.87
CA GLU A 233 17.93 8.17 -4.46
C GLU A 233 17.40 9.44 -3.77
N ASP A 234 17.33 10.54 -4.51
CA ASP A 234 16.87 11.85 -4.01
C ASP A 234 15.38 12.12 -4.25
N GLN A 235 14.69 11.20 -4.93
CA GLN A 235 13.29 11.37 -5.30
C GLN A 235 12.39 10.98 -4.14
N GLN A 236 11.44 11.85 -3.81
CA GLN A 236 10.38 11.52 -2.88
C GLN A 236 9.46 10.46 -3.50
N VAL A 237 9.13 9.45 -2.70
CA VAL A 237 8.09 8.46 -3.01
C VAL A 237 6.84 8.84 -2.21
N SER A 238 5.72 8.95 -2.91
CA SER A 238 4.42 9.25 -2.30
C SER A 238 3.36 8.32 -2.88
N LEU A 239 2.89 7.39 -2.06
CA LEU A 239 1.73 6.53 -2.31
C LEU A 239 0.73 6.75 -1.16
N SER A 240 -0.55 6.91 -1.46
CA SER A 240 -1.58 7.02 -0.43
C SER A 240 -2.89 6.41 -0.90
N TYR A 241 -3.44 5.52 -0.09
CA TYR A 241 -4.75 4.90 -0.27
C TYR A 241 -5.69 5.18 0.90
N GLU A 242 -5.33 6.10 1.80
CA GLU A 242 -6.11 6.41 3.02
C GLU A 242 -7.53 6.87 2.75
N ALA A 243 -7.75 7.58 1.64
CA ALA A 243 -9.09 8.02 1.26
C ALA A 243 -10.07 6.83 1.13
N PHE A 244 -9.57 5.61 0.90
CA PHE A 244 -10.37 4.41 0.77
C PHE A 244 -10.41 3.55 2.02
N ARG A 245 -9.81 3.97 3.15
CA ARG A 245 -9.75 3.16 4.38
C ARG A 245 -11.12 2.59 4.77
N GLY A 246 -12.15 3.43 4.82
CA GLY A 246 -13.51 3.00 5.17
C GLY A 246 -14.22 2.10 4.14
N LEU A 247 -13.63 1.88 2.96
CA LEU A 247 -14.10 0.92 1.95
C LEU A 247 -13.24 -0.36 1.90
N LEU A 248 -12.01 -0.27 2.39
CA LEU A 248 -11.05 -1.37 2.44
C LEU A 248 -11.13 -2.12 3.77
N GLU A 249 -11.68 -1.51 4.82
CA GLU A 249 -12.00 -2.17 6.09
C GLU A 249 -13.41 -2.78 6.00
N SER A 250 -13.61 -3.95 6.61
CA SER A 250 -14.92 -4.59 6.74
C SER A 250 -15.88 -3.68 7.51
N GLN A 251 -17.07 -3.44 6.95
CA GLN A 251 -18.13 -2.60 7.55
C GLN A 251 -19.05 -3.39 8.49
#